data_AF-R7ZYK4-F1
#
_entry.id   AF-R7ZYK4-F1
#
_cell.length_a   1.000
_cell.length_b   1.000
_cell.length_c   1.000
_cell.angle_alpha   90.00
_cell.angle_beta   90.00
_cell.angle_gamma   90.00
#
_symmetry.space_group_name_H-M   'P 1'
#
loop_
_entity.id
_entity.type
_entity.pdbx_description
1 polymer ?
#
loop_
_entity_poly.entity_id
_entity_poly.type
_entity_poly.pdbx_seq_one_letter_code
_entity_poly.pdbx_strand_id
1 'polypeptide(L)'
;METLKIFKIEWMVWMGMVFLLPILGGCQDNDEPPVFQAEGYIIGHHPCVGDATIVTSKGEGKGYLVVTIGANPDTLMLFGVPADMFDVPLEWHSFLPEESRDMFKMKFSYQISEEDIGSRYHCIGYFPGHILRYLDPEYIVLKAEKI
;
A
#
# COMPACT_ATOMS: atom_id res chain seq x y z
N MET A 1 7.51 -67.01 -16.29
CA MET A 1 8.52 -66.03 -15.80
C MET A 1 8.20 -64.65 -16.37
N GLU A 2 6.98 -64.16 -16.15
CA GLU A 2 6.44 -62.94 -16.79
C GLU A 2 5.85 -61.97 -15.76
N THR A 3 5.27 -62.51 -14.69
CA THR A 3 4.73 -61.77 -13.53
C THR A 3 5.75 -60.89 -12.81
N LEU A 4 7.02 -61.30 -12.74
CA LEU A 4 8.10 -60.52 -12.10
C LEU A 4 8.50 -59.26 -12.88
N LYS A 5 8.30 -59.23 -14.21
CA LYS A 5 8.63 -58.06 -15.04
C LYS A 5 7.60 -56.95 -14.88
N ILE A 6 6.32 -57.30 -14.76
CA ILE A 6 5.21 -56.35 -14.60
C ILE A 6 5.35 -55.61 -13.27
N PHE A 7 5.69 -56.32 -12.19
CA PHE A 7 5.87 -55.75 -10.85
C PHE A 7 7.00 -54.71 -10.79
N LYS A 8 8.09 -54.90 -11.53
CA LYS A 8 9.20 -53.94 -11.58
C LYS A 8 8.86 -52.66 -12.33
N ILE A 9 7.97 -52.72 -13.32
CA ILE A 9 7.59 -51.57 -14.15
C ILE A 9 6.66 -50.65 -13.36
N GLU A 10 5.64 -51.20 -12.69
CA GLU A 10 4.74 -50.39 -11.86
C GLU A 10 5.50 -49.66 -10.73
N TRP A 11 6.45 -50.34 -10.09
CA TRP A 11 7.21 -49.75 -8.98
C TRP A 11 8.11 -48.57 -9.41
N MET A 12 8.66 -48.61 -10.63
CA MET A 12 9.44 -47.49 -11.18
C MET A 12 8.56 -46.28 -11.53
N VAL A 13 7.33 -46.51 -11.99
CA VAL A 13 6.39 -45.43 -12.34
C VAL A 13 5.93 -44.69 -11.07
N TRP A 14 5.64 -45.41 -9.99
CA TRP A 14 5.29 -44.81 -8.70
C TRP A 14 6.44 -43.99 -8.09
N MET A 15 7.67 -44.51 -8.13
CA MET A 15 8.85 -43.76 -7.67
C MET A 15 9.13 -42.50 -8.52
N GLY A 16 8.83 -42.55 -9.82
CA GLY A 16 8.93 -41.38 -10.71
C GLY A 16 7.91 -40.28 -10.40
N MET A 17 6.67 -40.65 -10.02
CA MET A 17 5.64 -39.68 -9.62
C MET A 17 5.98 -38.96 -8.31
N VAL A 18 6.59 -39.66 -7.34
CA VAL A 18 6.98 -39.06 -6.04
C VAL A 18 8.06 -37.98 -6.19
N PHE A 19 8.95 -38.12 -7.19
CA PHE A 19 10.01 -37.14 -7.46
C PHE A 19 9.57 -35.91 -8.27
N LEU A 20 8.40 -35.94 -8.91
CA LEU A 20 7.86 -34.81 -9.69
C LEU A 20 6.93 -33.89 -8.89
N LEU A 21 6.42 -34.36 -7.75
CA LEU A 21 5.57 -33.57 -6.85
C LEU A 21 6.22 -32.34 -6.20
N PRO A 22 7.55 -32.25 -5.94
CA PRO A 22 8.13 -31.07 -5.32
C PRO A 22 8.24 -29.87 -6.28
N ILE A 23 8.15 -30.09 -7.61
CA ILE A 23 8.36 -29.04 -8.62
C ILE A 23 7.11 -28.17 -8.79
N LEU A 24 5.95 -28.62 -8.34
CA LEU A 24 4.68 -27.87 -8.41
C LEU A 24 4.35 -27.07 -7.14
N GLY A 25 5.13 -27.23 -6.06
CA GLY A 25 5.00 -26.45 -4.82
C GLY A 25 5.85 -25.17 -4.77
N GLY A 26 6.56 -24.86 -5.86
CA GLY A 26 7.52 -23.76 -5.94
C GLY A 26 6.97 -22.45 -6.51
N CYS A 27 5.65 -22.18 -6.43
CA CYS A 27 5.19 -20.79 -6.46
C CYS A 27 5.45 -20.23 -5.07
N GLN A 28 6.68 -19.77 -4.88
CA GLN A 28 7.08 -18.96 -3.75
C GLN A 28 6.22 -17.69 -3.86
N ASP A 29 5.18 -17.59 -3.02
CA ASP A 29 4.47 -16.33 -2.81
C ASP A 29 5.54 -15.31 -2.46
N ASN A 30 5.78 -14.36 -3.37
CA ASN A 30 6.66 -13.24 -3.07
C ASN A 30 6.03 -12.52 -1.88
N ASP A 31 6.79 -12.39 -0.80
CA ASP A 31 6.43 -11.72 0.46
C ASP A 31 6.23 -10.19 0.28
N GLU A 32 5.66 -9.72 -0.84
CA GLU A 32 5.35 -8.31 -1.04
C GLU A 32 3.94 -7.99 -0.50
N PRO A 33 3.78 -6.87 0.23
CA PRO A 33 2.48 -6.41 0.69
C PRO A 33 1.48 -6.27 -0.47
N PRO A 34 0.18 -6.56 -0.24
CA PRO A 34 -0.83 -6.40 -1.29
C PRO A 34 -0.91 -4.95 -1.77
N VAL A 35 -1.03 -4.78 -3.09
CA VAL A 35 -1.18 -3.48 -3.74
C VAL A 35 -2.65 -3.17 -3.98
N PHE A 36 -3.10 -2.03 -3.46
CA PHE A 36 -4.44 -1.50 -3.62
C PHE A 36 -4.48 -0.38 -4.65
N GLN A 37 -5.65 -0.14 -5.25
CA GLN A 37 -5.90 0.97 -6.16
C GLN A 37 -7.14 1.73 -5.70
N ALA A 38 -7.05 3.06 -5.68
CA ALA A 38 -8.16 3.92 -5.31
C ALA A 38 -8.14 5.24 -6.10
N GLU A 39 -9.29 5.90 -6.12
CA GLU A 39 -9.40 7.31 -6.42
C GLU A 39 -9.73 8.06 -5.14
N GLY A 40 -9.25 9.28 -5.00
CA GLY A 40 -9.44 10.06 -3.78
C GLY A 40 -9.11 11.52 -3.96
N TYR A 41 -9.42 12.29 -2.93
CA TYR A 41 -9.11 13.70 -2.83
C TYR A 41 -8.13 13.91 -1.69
N ILE A 42 -7.07 14.69 -1.93
CA ILE A 42 -6.29 15.23 -0.81
C ILE A 42 -7.20 16.16 -0.01
N ILE A 43 -7.24 15.95 1.30
CA ILE A 43 -8.02 16.76 2.25
C ILE A 43 -7.13 17.46 3.27
N GLY A 44 -5.81 17.37 3.15
CA GLY A 44 -4.87 18.12 4.00
C GLY A 44 -3.51 17.45 4.09
N HIS A 45 -2.56 18.12 4.74
CA HIS A 45 -1.23 17.58 5.03
C HIS A 45 -1.28 16.53 6.12
N HIS A 46 -0.47 15.47 5.99
CA HIS A 46 -0.40 14.41 6.99
C HIS A 46 0.07 14.98 8.34
N PRO A 47 -0.66 14.74 9.44
CA PRO A 47 -0.56 15.58 10.65
C PRO A 47 0.72 15.39 11.46
N CYS A 48 1.45 14.30 11.21
CA CYS A 48 2.74 14.05 11.86
C CYS A 48 3.93 14.60 11.09
N VAL A 49 3.84 14.62 9.76
CA VAL A 49 4.97 14.98 8.89
C VAL A 49 4.79 16.36 8.28
N GLY A 50 3.57 16.92 8.32
CA GLY A 50 3.24 18.21 7.75
C GLY A 50 3.57 18.27 6.26
N ASP A 51 4.30 19.30 5.88
CA ASP A 51 4.79 19.53 4.52
C ASP A 51 6.18 18.93 4.25
N ALA A 52 6.72 18.13 5.18
CA ALA A 52 8.05 17.54 5.01
C ALA A 52 8.13 16.64 3.78
N THR A 53 9.29 16.63 3.12
CA THR A 53 9.61 15.60 2.14
C THR A 53 10.06 14.34 2.88
N ILE A 54 9.43 13.22 2.53
CA ILE A 54 9.59 11.92 3.16
C ILE A 54 10.25 11.00 2.16
N VAL A 55 11.33 10.35 2.58
CA VAL A 55 12.04 9.34 1.78
C VAL A 55 11.56 7.96 2.21
N THR A 56 11.04 7.18 1.25
CA THR A 56 10.57 5.81 1.44
C THR A 56 11.35 4.86 0.52
N SER A 57 11.21 3.54 0.69
CA SER A 57 11.75 2.55 -0.26
C SER A 57 11.22 2.71 -1.70
N LYS A 58 10.09 3.41 -1.87
CA LYS A 58 9.42 3.61 -3.17
C LYS A 58 9.72 4.97 -3.80
N GLY A 59 10.48 5.83 -3.10
CA GLY A 59 10.90 7.14 -3.58
C GLY A 59 10.66 8.25 -2.56
N GLU A 60 10.89 9.49 -3.01
CA GLU A 60 10.66 10.70 -2.22
C GLU A 60 9.30 11.32 -2.55
N GLY A 61 8.58 11.79 -1.53
CA GLY A 61 7.31 12.46 -1.71
C GLY A 61 6.82 13.18 -0.47
N LYS A 62 5.57 13.64 -0.50
CA LYS A 62 4.88 14.31 0.61
C LYS A 62 3.89 13.38 1.28
N GLY A 63 3.55 13.72 2.53
CA GLY A 63 2.51 13.03 3.28
C GLY A 63 1.19 13.79 3.22
N TYR A 64 0.10 13.11 2.89
CA TYR A 64 -1.23 13.72 2.82
C TYR A 64 -2.30 12.86 3.50
N LEU A 65 -3.38 13.52 3.95
CA LEU A 65 -4.65 12.85 4.21
C LEU A 65 -5.44 12.80 2.91
N VAL A 66 -6.01 11.64 2.63
CA VAL A 66 -6.79 11.41 1.42
C VAL A 66 -8.11 10.75 1.80
N VAL A 67 -9.22 11.30 1.32
CA VAL A 67 -10.51 10.61 1.38
C VAL A 67 -10.73 9.85 0.08
N THR A 68 -11.03 8.56 0.16
CA THR A 68 -11.28 7.72 -1.02
C THR A 68 -12.68 7.95 -1.58
N ILE A 69 -12.83 7.72 -2.88
CA ILE A 69 -14.10 7.79 -3.60
C ILE A 69 -14.63 6.36 -3.77
N GLY A 70 -15.85 6.12 -3.28
CA GLY A 70 -16.50 4.82 -3.41
C GLY A 70 -17.77 4.71 -2.59
N ALA A 71 -18.37 3.52 -2.56
CA ALA A 71 -19.60 3.25 -1.80
C ALA A 71 -19.41 3.41 -0.28
N ASN A 72 -18.20 3.15 0.22
CA ASN A 72 -17.78 3.35 1.60
C ASN A 72 -16.48 4.16 1.59
N PRO A 73 -16.55 5.50 1.57
CA PRO A 73 -15.35 6.34 1.59
C PRO A 73 -14.60 6.15 2.92
N ASP A 74 -13.28 6.09 2.83
CA ASP A 74 -12.38 5.96 3.96
C ASP A 74 -11.34 7.08 3.92
N THR A 75 -10.75 7.40 5.08
CA THR A 75 -9.67 8.39 5.19
C THR A 75 -8.35 7.68 5.39
N LEU A 76 -7.45 7.83 4.42
CA LEU A 76 -6.12 7.24 4.40
C LEU A 76 -5.06 8.28 4.73
N MET A 77 -4.11 7.90 5.56
CA MET A 77 -2.85 8.64 5.74
C MET A 77 -1.83 8.05 4.78
N LEU A 78 -1.49 8.83 3.74
CA LEU A 78 -0.60 8.38 2.67
C LEU A 78 0.78 9.03 2.81
N PHE A 79 1.82 8.26 2.55
CA PHE A 79 3.21 8.67 2.43
C PHE A 79 3.69 8.53 0.98
N GLY A 80 4.50 9.46 0.51
CA GLY A 80 5.17 9.34 -0.79
C GLY A 80 4.34 9.80 -1.99
N VAL A 81 3.34 10.65 -1.80
CA VAL A 81 2.68 11.31 -2.93
C VAL A 81 3.69 12.24 -3.62
N PRO A 82 3.85 12.21 -4.95
CA PRO A 82 4.84 13.05 -5.63
C PRO A 82 4.69 14.54 -5.29
N ALA A 83 5.80 15.17 -4.90
CA ALA A 83 5.80 16.53 -4.36
C ALA A 83 5.39 17.61 -5.38
N ASP A 84 5.53 17.34 -6.66
CA ASP A 84 5.19 18.20 -7.78
C ASP A 84 3.76 17.98 -8.33
N MET A 85 3.01 17.04 -7.75
CA MET A 85 1.67 16.71 -8.23
C MET A 85 0.64 17.80 -7.91
N PHE A 86 0.76 18.40 -6.72
CA PHE A 86 -0.16 19.39 -6.21
C PHE A 86 0.58 20.47 -5.43
N ASP A 87 0.29 21.73 -5.76
CA ASP A 87 0.69 22.88 -4.96
C ASP A 87 -0.31 23.06 -3.81
N VAL A 88 -0.18 22.27 -2.75
CA VAL A 88 -1.06 22.33 -1.56
C VAL A 88 -0.56 23.43 -0.61
N PRO A 89 -1.30 24.52 -0.38
CA PRO A 89 -0.94 25.56 0.60
C PRO A 89 -0.55 25.01 1.97
N LEU A 90 0.51 25.59 2.55
CA LEU A 90 1.00 25.22 3.88
C LEU A 90 -0.01 25.54 4.99
N GLU A 91 -0.81 26.59 4.80
CA GLU A 91 -1.86 27.02 5.72
C GLU A 91 -2.93 25.93 5.96
N TRP A 92 -2.94 24.89 5.12
CA TRP A 92 -3.90 23.80 5.16
C TRP A 92 -3.41 22.63 6.01
N HIS A 93 -2.90 22.96 7.21
CA HIS A 93 -2.54 21.99 8.26
C HIS A 93 -3.76 21.24 8.81
N SER A 94 -4.99 21.63 8.44
CA SER A 94 -6.24 21.04 8.91
C SER A 94 -7.28 21.03 7.78
N PHE A 95 -7.96 19.89 7.64
CA PHE A 95 -9.03 19.54 6.69
C PHE A 95 -9.46 20.60 5.66
N LEU A 96 -9.37 20.24 4.37
CA LEU A 96 -9.80 21.09 3.27
C LEU A 96 -11.32 21.30 3.22
N PRO A 97 -11.76 22.53 2.88
CA PRO A 97 -13.13 22.80 2.49
C PRO A 97 -13.55 21.87 1.36
N GLU A 98 -14.77 21.33 1.42
CA GLU A 98 -15.25 20.35 0.43
C GLU A 98 -15.21 20.91 -1.00
N GLU A 99 -15.49 22.21 -1.15
CA GLU A 99 -15.52 22.93 -2.42
C GLU A 99 -14.17 22.93 -3.16
N SER A 100 -13.06 22.82 -2.43
CA SER A 100 -11.71 22.87 -3.00
C SER A 100 -11.16 21.48 -3.34
N ARG A 101 -11.83 20.41 -2.92
CA ARG A 101 -11.30 19.02 -2.99
C ARG A 101 -11.12 18.54 -4.42
N ASP A 102 -12.01 18.95 -5.33
CA ASP A 102 -11.95 18.51 -6.74
C ASP A 102 -10.63 18.89 -7.44
N MET A 103 -9.98 19.98 -7.02
CA MET A 103 -8.68 20.38 -7.57
C MET A 103 -7.53 19.43 -7.17
N PHE A 104 -7.74 18.62 -6.13
CA PHE A 104 -6.78 17.69 -5.56
C PHE A 104 -7.19 16.23 -5.73
N LYS A 105 -7.98 15.96 -6.78
CA LYS A 105 -8.39 14.61 -7.14
C LYS A 105 -7.23 13.85 -7.77
N MET A 106 -7.03 12.61 -7.32
CA MET A 106 -6.03 11.73 -7.89
C MET A 106 -6.48 10.27 -7.91
N LYS A 107 -5.88 9.51 -8.82
CA LYS A 107 -5.89 8.05 -8.82
C LYS A 107 -4.54 7.58 -8.32
N PHE A 108 -4.53 6.61 -7.43
CA PHE A 108 -3.28 6.14 -6.82
C PHE A 108 -3.31 4.66 -6.53
N SER A 109 -2.13 4.06 -6.54
CA SER A 109 -1.87 2.71 -6.04
C SER A 109 -1.00 2.79 -4.80
N TYR A 110 -1.36 2.04 -3.77
CA TYR A 110 -0.73 2.10 -2.46
C TYR A 110 -0.67 0.73 -1.81
N GLN A 111 0.20 0.58 -0.81
CA GLN A 111 0.34 -0.62 -0.02
C GLN A 111 0.59 -0.25 1.45
N ILE A 112 0.41 -1.21 2.36
CA ILE A 112 0.81 -1.02 3.75
C ILE A 112 2.33 -0.90 3.81
N SER A 113 2.80 0.08 4.57
CA SER A 113 4.21 0.32 4.87
C SER A 113 4.70 -0.70 5.88
N GLU A 114 5.84 -1.32 5.59
CA GLU A 114 6.64 -2.04 6.60
C GLU A 114 7.69 -1.12 7.24
N GLU A 115 7.84 0.09 6.70
CA GLU A 115 8.71 1.13 7.21
C GLU A 115 7.93 1.91 8.26
N ASP A 116 8.35 1.87 9.51
CA ASP A 116 7.82 2.71 10.59
C ASP A 116 8.24 4.17 10.33
N ILE A 117 7.50 4.86 9.45
CA ILE A 117 7.79 6.21 8.96
C ILE A 117 7.19 7.24 9.90
N GLY A 118 5.94 7.05 10.31
CA GLY A 118 5.17 7.96 11.15
C GLY A 118 5.80 8.14 12.52
N SER A 119 6.41 7.11 13.11
CA SER A 119 7.10 7.20 14.42
C SER A 119 8.31 8.13 14.42
N ARG A 120 8.89 8.42 13.25
CA ARG A 120 10.04 9.31 13.10
C ARG A 120 9.67 10.78 13.31
N TYR A 121 8.37 11.10 13.30
CA TYR A 121 7.89 12.47 13.36
C TYR A 121 6.94 12.67 14.54
N HIS A 122 7.02 13.85 15.18
CA HIS A 122 6.11 14.21 16.26
C HIS A 122 4.74 14.57 15.69
N CYS A 123 3.71 13.77 16.00
CA CYS A 123 2.33 14.09 15.67
C CYS A 123 1.80 15.22 16.57
N ILE A 124 1.55 16.40 16.00
CA ILE A 124 1.06 17.58 16.74
C ILE A 124 -0.43 17.87 16.44
N GLY A 125 -1.08 17.05 15.59
CA GLY A 125 -2.46 17.27 15.18
C GLY A 125 -3.51 16.86 16.22
N TYR A 126 -4.48 17.71 16.49
CA TYR A 126 -5.73 17.34 17.19
C TYR A 126 -6.76 16.88 16.15
N PHE A 127 -7.02 15.56 16.06
CA PHE A 127 -8.18 15.05 15.30
C PHE A 127 -9.36 14.87 16.25
N PRO A 128 -10.59 15.24 15.85
CA PRO A 128 -11.80 14.83 16.55
C PRO A 128 -11.99 13.31 16.36
N GLY A 129 -11.35 12.52 17.24
CA GLY A 129 -11.33 11.06 17.18
C GLY A 129 -9.97 10.48 17.59
N HIS A 130 -9.91 9.18 17.91
CA HIS A 130 -8.67 8.49 18.26
C HIS A 130 -7.70 8.47 17.06
N ILE A 131 -6.79 9.45 16.99
CA ILE A 131 -5.71 9.60 15.99
C ILE A 131 -5.00 8.25 15.70
N LEU A 132 -4.83 7.44 16.75
CA LEU A 132 -4.18 6.13 16.70
C LEU A 132 -4.76 5.18 15.65
N ARG A 133 -6.05 5.29 15.30
CA ARG A 133 -6.70 4.40 14.33
C ARG A 133 -6.33 4.67 12.87
N TYR A 134 -5.77 5.85 12.59
CA TYR A 134 -5.38 6.26 11.24
C TYR A 134 -3.87 6.33 11.05
N LEU A 135 -3.11 6.34 12.16
CA LEU A 135 -1.65 6.22 12.15
C LEU A 135 -1.19 4.79 11.83
N ASP A 136 -2.03 3.80 12.13
CA ASP A 136 -1.74 2.39 11.91
C ASP A 136 -2.98 1.76 11.23
N PRO A 137 -2.85 1.20 10.01
CA PRO A 137 -1.61 1.02 9.24
C PRO A 137 -1.14 2.28 8.48
N GLU A 138 0.18 2.40 8.34
CA GLU A 138 0.82 3.39 7.47
C GLU A 138 0.74 2.93 6.01
N TYR A 139 0.47 3.84 5.07
CA TYR A 139 0.36 3.50 3.65
C TYR A 139 1.37 4.26 2.78
N ILE A 140 2.15 3.53 1.98
CA ILE A 140 3.07 4.11 0.99
C ILE A 140 2.41 4.10 -0.39
N VAL A 141 2.48 5.23 -1.07
CA VAL A 141 2.06 5.39 -2.46
C VAL A 141 3.14 4.85 -3.39
N LEU A 142 2.73 3.94 -4.28
CA LEU A 142 3.60 3.37 -5.33
C LEU A 142 3.52 4.20 -6.62
N LYS A 143 2.34 4.73 -6.91
CA LYS A 143 2.05 5.55 -8.08
C LYS A 143 0.85 6.42 -7.78
N ALA A 144 0.89 7.66 -8.23
CA ALA A 144 -0.26 8.54 -8.21
C ALA A 144 -0.33 9.35 -9.51
N GLU A 145 -1.52 9.69 -9.94
CA GLU A 145 -1.81 10.46 -11.15
C GLU A 145 -2.96 11.43 -10.85
N LYS A 146 -2.79 12.70 -11.24
CA LYS A 146 -3.84 13.72 -11.13
C LYS A 146 -4.97 13.43 -12.13
N ILE A 147 -6.21 13.64 -11.70
CA ILE A 147 -7.43 13.50 -12.53
C ILE A 147 -8.13 14.83 -12.69
#